data_AF-A0A7C3EWE4-F1
#
_entry.id   AF-A0A7C3EWE4-F1
#
_cell.length_a   1.000
_cell.length_b   1.000
_cell.length_c   1.000
_cell.angle_alpha   90.00
_cell.angle_beta   90.00
_cell.angle_gamma   90.00
#
_symmetry.space_group_name_H-M   'P 1'
#
loop_
_entity.id
_entity.type
_entity.pdbx_description
1 polymer ?
#
loop_
_entity_poly.entity_id
_entity_poly.type
_entity_poly.pdbx_seq_one_letter_code
_entity_poly.pdbx_strand_id
1 'polypeptide(L)'
;MVSMEFGWLIDLVGMAFNGLRWAISQILELTLFKTNPTLVDNFASTISLLITLTAIYIMLIFVASAKKILGIILALGWGLLIVSLFLSAI
;
A
#
# COMPACT_ATOMS: atom_id res chain seq x y z
N MET A 1 -8.75 -20.17 18.86
CA MET A 1 -7.92 -20.87 17.84
C MET A 1 -7.98 -20.26 16.44
N VAL A 2 -8.86 -19.29 16.15
CA VAL A 2 -8.96 -18.62 14.83
C VAL A 2 -7.83 -17.59 14.57
N SER A 3 -7.08 -17.17 15.60
CA SER A 3 -6.03 -16.15 15.47
C SER A 3 -4.76 -16.60 14.73
N MET A 4 -4.52 -17.91 14.59
CA MET A 4 -3.29 -18.43 13.97
C MET A 4 -3.30 -18.38 12.43
N GLU A 5 -4.46 -18.51 11.79
CA GLU A 5 -4.54 -18.64 10.32
C GLU A 5 -4.34 -17.32 9.57
N PHE A 6 -4.69 -16.19 10.20
CA PHE A 6 -4.55 -14.85 9.61
C PHE A 6 -3.50 -13.97 10.30
N GLY A 7 -2.82 -14.46 11.35
CA GLY A 7 -1.83 -13.68 12.08
C GLY A 7 -0.72 -13.13 11.20
N TRP A 8 -0.24 -13.95 10.26
CA TRP A 8 0.80 -13.57 9.31
C TRP A 8 0.40 -12.40 8.40
N LEU A 9 -0.89 -12.24 8.06
CA LEU A 9 -1.37 -11.11 7.27
C LEU A 9 -1.32 -9.81 8.08
N ILE A 10 -1.74 -9.89 9.34
CA ILE A 10 -1.71 -8.74 10.26
C ILE A 10 -0.26 -8.30 10.47
N ASP A 11 0.65 -9.25 10.68
CA ASP A 11 2.08 -8.99 10.85
C ASP A 11 2.71 -8.39 9.59
N LEU A 12 2.37 -8.90 8.41
CA LEU A 12 2.86 -8.38 7.13
C LEU A 12 2.38 -6.95 6.87
N VAL A 13 1.09 -6.69 7.10
CA VAL A 13 0.49 -5.35 6.97
C VAL A 13 1.13 -4.39 7.97
N GLY A 14 1.33 -4.81 9.22
CA GLY A 14 2.00 -4.03 10.25
C GLY A 14 3.47 -3.72 9.91
N MET A 15 4.20 -4.71 9.39
CA MET A 15 5.58 -4.54 8.95
C MET A 15 5.67 -3.55 7.79
N ALA A 16 4.79 -3.67 6.79
CA ALA A 16 4.74 -2.74 5.67
C ALA A 16 4.41 -1.32 6.12
N PHE A 17 3.43 -1.15 7.01
CA PHE A 17 3.03 0.15 7.54
C PHE A 17 4.18 0.83 8.31
N ASN A 18 4.82 0.10 9.22
CA ASN A 18 5.94 0.63 9.99
C ASN A 18 7.16 0.92 9.10
N GLY A 19 7.44 0.06 8.12
CA GLY A 19 8.50 0.28 7.13
C GLY A 19 8.28 1.55 6.31
N LEU A 20 7.04 1.81 5.88
CA LEU A 20 6.68 3.04 5.17
C LEU A 20 6.86 4.28 6.05
N ARG A 21 6.36 4.25 7.29
CA ARG A 21 6.54 5.38 8.23
C ARG A 21 8.02 5.66 8.47
N TRP A 22 8.82 4.61 8.65
CA TRP A 22 10.26 4.75 8.80
C TRP A 22 10.91 5.36 7.55
N ALA A 23 10.62 4.83 6.35
CA ALA A 23 11.17 5.34 5.10
C ALA A 23 10.85 6.83 4.87
N ILE A 24 9.59 7.23 5.10
CA ILE A 24 9.18 8.64 4.97
C ILE A 24 9.93 9.51 6.00
N SER A 25 10.05 9.03 7.25
CA SER A 25 10.79 9.75 8.30
C SER A 25 12.26 9.94 7.91
N GLN A 26 12.92 8.91 7.38
CA GLN A 26 14.30 8.98 6.91
C GLN A 26 14.49 9.97 5.76
N ILE A 27 13.55 10.02 4.81
CA ILE A 27 13.59 11.00 3.72
C ILE A 27 13.49 12.44 4.26
N LEU A 28 12.60 12.67 5.23
CA LEU A 28 12.44 13.99 5.85
C LEU A 28 13.65 14.38 6.71
N GLU A 29 14.23 13.42 7.41
CA GLU A 29 15.47 13.60 8.17
C GLU A 29 16.65 14.02 7.28
N LEU A 30 16.82 13.32 6.15
CA LEU A 30 17.91 13.57 5.21
C LEU A 30 17.75 14.89 4.44
N THR A 31 16.52 15.38 4.25
CA THR A 31 16.22 16.58 3.47
C THR A 31 15.94 17.80 4.36
N LEU A 32 14.83 17.80 5.08
CA LEU A 32 14.33 18.98 5.79
C LEU A 32 14.97 19.15 7.17
N PHE A 33 15.12 18.07 7.93
CA PHE A 33 15.56 18.19 9.32
C PHE A 33 17.06 18.42 9.45
N LYS A 34 17.84 17.93 8.48
CA LYS A 34 19.26 18.28 8.34
C LYS A 34 19.49 19.78 8.07
N THR A 35 18.58 20.43 7.33
CA THR A 35 18.76 21.83 6.93
C THR A 35 18.25 22.82 7.98
N ASN A 36 17.18 22.48 8.72
CA ASN A 36 16.69 23.34 9.79
C ASN A 36 16.06 22.54 10.95
N PRO A 37 16.82 22.23 12.02
CA PRO A 37 16.34 21.40 13.12
C PRO A 37 15.21 22.06 13.92
N THR A 38 15.13 23.40 13.95
CA THR A 38 14.03 24.10 14.67
C THR A 38 12.65 23.85 14.07
N LEU A 39 12.55 23.43 12.81
CA LEU A 39 11.27 23.04 12.20
C LEU A 39 10.76 21.72 12.77
N VAL A 40 11.66 20.82 13.18
CA VAL A 40 11.28 19.55 13.82
C VAL A 40 10.60 19.85 15.14
N ASP A 41 11.21 20.68 15.97
CA ASP A 41 10.71 20.93 17.33
C ASP A 41 9.33 21.60 17.33
N ASN A 42 9.08 22.51 16.38
CA ASN A 42 7.82 23.23 16.30
C ASN A 42 6.71 22.45 15.59
N PHE A 43 7.04 21.54 14.67
CA PHE A 43 6.06 20.85 13.82
C PHE A 43 6.06 19.32 13.98
N ALA A 44 6.78 18.76 14.95
CA ALA A 44 6.91 17.32 15.16
C ALA A 44 5.56 16.58 15.17
N SER A 45 4.57 17.12 15.88
CA SER A 45 3.24 16.52 15.96
C SER A 45 2.54 16.48 14.60
N THR A 46 2.52 17.60 13.88
CA THR A 46 1.92 17.73 12.55
C THR A 46 2.61 16.83 11.54
N ILE A 47 3.95 16.83 11.55
CA ILE A 47 4.78 15.99 10.68
C ILE A 47 4.49 14.51 10.92
N SER A 48 4.45 14.06 12.18
CA SER A 48 4.15 12.67 12.54
C SER A 48 2.78 12.23 12.04
N LEU A 49 1.78 13.11 12.13
CA LEU A 49 0.45 12.87 11.60
C LEU A 49 0.48 12.75 10.07
N LEU A 50 1.17 13.65 9.36
CA LEU A 50 1.31 13.60 7.91
C LEU A 50 2.04 12.33 7.44
N ILE A 51 3.10 11.92 8.12
CA ILE A 51 3.82 10.67 7.83
C ILE A 51 2.87 9.47 7.96
N THR A 52 2.07 9.45 9.03
CA THR A 52 1.10 8.38 9.29
C THR A 52 0.03 8.35 8.20
N LEU A 53 -0.57 9.50 7.86
CA LEU A 53 -1.56 9.59 6.76
C LEU A 53 -0.97 9.19 5.41
N THR A 54 0.27 9.58 5.13
CA THR A 54 0.96 9.26 3.88
C THR A 54 1.22 7.75 3.78
N ALA A 55 1.64 7.12 4.88
CA ALA A 55 1.82 5.67 4.92
C ALA A 55 0.51 4.92 4.64
N ILE A 56 -0.61 5.35 5.26
CA ILE A 56 -1.95 4.78 5.00
C ILE A 56 -2.32 4.96 3.52
N TYR A 57 -2.14 6.16 2.97
CA TYR A 57 -2.47 6.47 1.58
C TYR A 57 -1.70 5.59 0.59
N ILE A 58 -0.40 5.41 0.79
CA ILE A 58 0.43 4.54 -0.06
C ILE A 58 -0.05 3.08 0.02
N MET A 59 -0.38 2.57 1.20
CA MET A 59 -0.93 1.22 1.34
C MET A 59 -2.26 1.06 0.60
N LEU A 60 -3.15 2.05 0.66
CA LEU A 60 -4.41 2.04 -0.08
C LEU A 60 -4.20 2.04 -1.60
N ILE A 61 -3.27 2.87 -2.10
CA ILE A 61 -2.90 2.86 -3.53
C ILE A 61 -2.41 1.49 -3.96
N PHE A 62 -1.59 0.82 -3.14
CA PHE A 62 -1.06 -0.49 -3.46
C PHE A 62 -2.19 -1.52 -3.65
N VAL A 63 -3.14 -1.57 -2.71
CA VAL A 63 -4.32 -2.43 -2.80
C VAL A 63 -5.21 -2.08 -3.99
N ALA A 64 -5.44 -0.78 -4.23
CA ALA A 64 -6.22 -0.32 -5.37
C ALA A 64 -5.58 -0.69 -6.71
N SER A 65 -4.25 -0.63 -6.80
CA SER A 65 -3.48 -1.00 -7.99
C SER A 65 -3.56 -2.51 -8.25
N ALA A 66 -3.43 -3.33 -7.20
CA ALA A 66 -3.62 -4.77 -7.30
C ALA A 66 -5.03 -5.13 -7.82
N LYS A 67 -6.06 -4.44 -7.31
CA LYS A 67 -7.45 -4.61 -7.78
C LYS A 67 -7.60 -4.31 -9.27
N LYS A 68 -6.93 -3.26 -9.78
CA LYS A 68 -6.98 -2.90 -11.20
C LYS A 68 -6.37 -3.99 -12.09
N ILE A 69 -5.23 -4.54 -11.70
CA ILE A 69 -4.56 -5.63 -12.44
C ILE A 69 -5.44 -6.89 -12.45
N LEU A 70 -5.98 -7.28 -11.30
CA LEU A 70 -6.88 -8.44 -11.19
C LEU A 70 -8.12 -8.27 -12.07
N GLY A 71 -8.70 -7.06 -12.14
CA GLY A 71 -9.83 -6.77 -13.00
C GLY A 71 -9.53 -7.01 -14.49
N ILE A 72 -8.34 -6.63 -14.96
CA ILE A 72 -7.91 -6.85 -16.35
C ILE A 72 -7.72 -8.35 -16.62
N ILE A 73 -7.05 -9.07 -15.72
CA ILE A 73 -6.83 -10.52 -15.86
C ILE A 73 -8.16 -11.27 -15.89
N LEU A 74 -9.10 -10.92 -15.01
CA LEU A 74 -10.44 -11.51 -15.00
C LEU A 74 -11.19 -11.22 -16.28
N ALA A 75 -11.18 -9.97 -16.77
CA ALA A 75 -11.84 -9.61 -18.02
C ALA A 75 -11.29 -10.40 -19.21
N LEU A 76 -9.97 -10.58 -19.29
CA LEU A 76 -9.33 -11.39 -20.32
C LEU A 76 -9.70 -12.88 -20.19
N GLY A 77 -9.65 -13.43 -18.98
CA GLY A 77 -10.00 -14.82 -18.72
C GLY A 77 -11.43 -15.14 -19.12
N TRP A 78 -12.38 -14.30 -18.71
CA TRP A 78 -13.79 -14.46 -19.08
C TRP A 78 -14.02 -14.20 -20.57
N GLY A 79 -13.36 -13.21 -21.17
CA GLY A 79 -13.46 -12.93 -22.60
C GLY A 79 -13.00 -14.12 -23.46
N LEU A 80 -11.85 -14.71 -23.13
CA LEU A 80 -11.33 -15.90 -23.81
C LEU A 80 -12.25 -17.11 -23.65
N LEU A 81 -12.79 -17.33 -22.44
CA LEU A 81 -13.73 -18.41 -22.17
C LEU A 81 -14.97 -18.28 -23.05
N ILE A 82 -15.56 -17.09 -23.10
CA ILE A 82 -16.74 -16.81 -23.93
C ILE A 82 -16.43 -17.08 -25.42
N VAL A 83 -15.31 -16.57 -25.93
CA VAL A 83 -14.88 -16.82 -27.33
C VAL A 83 -14.74 -18.32 -27.61
N SER A 84 -14.11 -19.07 -26.71
CA SER A 84 -13.95 -20.52 -26.85
C SER A 84 -15.28 -21.26 -26.87
N LEU A 85 -16.27 -20.83 -26.07
CA LEU A 85 -17.60 -21.44 -26.07
C LEU A 85 -18.33 -21.19 -27.39
N PHE A 86 -18.27 -19.96 -27.92
CA PHE A 86 -18.86 -19.65 -29.22
C PHE A 86 -18.19 -20.42 -30.36
N LEU A 87 -16.85 -20.52 -30.34
CA LEU A 87 -16.11 -21.30 -31.34
C LEU A 87 -16.44 -22.79 -31.29
N SER A 88 -16.64 -23.33 -30.10
CA SER A 88 -17.01 -24.74 -29.92
C SER A 88 -18.47 -25.04 -30.28
N ALA A 89 -19.33 -24.02 -30.30
CA ALA A 89 -20.75 -24.16 -30.58
C ALA A 89 -21.10 -24.09 -32.08
N ILE A 90 -20.12 -23.73 -32.93
CA ILE A 90 -20.22 -23.67 -34.39
C ILE A 90 -19.53 -24.89 -35.02
#